data_AF-A0A3C1ACM2-F1
#
_entry.id   AF-A0A3C1ACM2-F1
#
_cell.length_a   1.000
_cell.length_b   1.000
_cell.length_c   1.000
_cell.angle_alpha   90.00
_cell.angle_beta   90.00
_cell.angle_gamma   90.00
#
_symmetry.space_group_name_H-M   'P 1'
#
loop_
_entity.id
_entity.type
_entity.pdbx_description
1 polymer ?
#
loop_
_entity_poly.entity_id
_entity_poly.type
_entity_poly.pdbx_seq_one_letter_code
_entity_poly.pdbx_strand_id
1 'polypeptide(L)'
;QLEINFEFENRPYLFVDIETGKEIKMNPYELKERYILSMKNFLDELKFRCAQYHIDMIEADIHEGFNQILLPYLIKRSRLY
;
A
#
# COMPACT_ATOMS: atom_id res chain seq x y z
N GLN A 1 5.62 10.86 1.08
CA GLN A 1 5.29 10.53 -0.32
C GLN A 1 4.80 9.09 -0.31
N LEU A 2 3.57 8.84 -0.73
CA LEU A 2 2.99 7.50 -0.69
C LEU A 2 3.15 6.82 -2.05
N GLU A 3 3.59 5.57 -2.04
CA GLU A 3 3.79 4.75 -3.24
C GLU A 3 2.51 4.65 -4.08
N ILE A 4 1.36 4.48 -3.42
CA ILE A 4 0.04 4.38 -4.06
C ILE A 4 -0.32 5.61 -4.92
N ASN A 5 0.23 6.78 -4.60
CA ASN A 5 -0.05 8.01 -5.33
C ASN A 5 0.85 8.18 -6.57
N PHE A 6 1.96 7.46 -6.64
CA PHE A 6 2.91 7.48 -7.77
C PHE A 6 3.26 8.90 -8.26
N GLU A 7 3.54 9.82 -7.34
CA GLU A 7 3.86 11.22 -7.63
C GLU A 7 5.36 11.42 -7.88
N PHE A 8 5.91 10.75 -8.89
CA PHE A 8 7.31 10.93 -9.30
C PHE A 8 7.44 12.07 -10.32
N GLU A 9 8.54 12.81 -10.26
CA GLU A 9 8.86 13.83 -11.27
C GLU A 9 9.05 13.20 -12.65
N ASN A 10 8.82 13.95 -13.74
CA ASN A 10 9.02 13.46 -15.10
C ASN A 10 10.51 13.48 -15.50
N ARG A 11 11.33 12.64 -14.85
CA ARG A 11 12.74 12.40 -15.16
C ARG A 11 13.04 10.89 -15.08
N PRO A 12 14.10 10.37 -15.70
CA PRO A 12 14.44 8.95 -15.60
C PRO A 12 14.71 8.54 -14.14
N TYR A 13 14.04 7.49 -13.66
CA TYR A 13 14.28 6.90 -12.34
C TYR A 13 14.77 5.45 -12.48
N LEU A 14 15.56 5.03 -11.50
CA LEU A 14 15.83 3.63 -11.21
C LEU A 14 14.87 3.21 -10.10
N PHE A 15 13.90 2.38 -10.44
CA PHE A 15 13.00 1.79 -9.46
C PHE A 15 13.67 0.53 -8.90
N VAL A 16 13.80 0.46 -7.58
CA VAL A 16 14.35 -0.68 -6.84
C VAL A 16 13.24 -1.23 -5.96
N ASP A 17 12.84 -2.47 -6.23
CA ASP A 17 11.94 -3.24 -5.37
C ASP A 17 12.71 -3.65 -4.10
N ILE A 18 12.24 -3.23 -2.93
CA ILE A 18 12.94 -3.43 -1.65
C ILE A 18 12.79 -4.88 -1.18
N GLU A 19 11.70 -5.55 -1.55
CA GLU A 19 11.37 -6.92 -1.19
C GLU A 19 12.17 -7.93 -2.03
N THR A 20 12.36 -7.66 -3.32
CA THR A 20 13.02 -8.61 -4.25
C THR A 20 14.39 -8.16 -4.75
N GLY A 21 14.75 -6.88 -4.60
CA GLY A 21 15.98 -6.30 -5.11
C GLY A 21 16.00 -6.09 -6.63
N LYS A 22 14.85 -6.22 -7.31
CA LYS A 22 14.77 -6.02 -8.77
C LYS A 22 14.88 -4.54 -9.13
N GLU A 23 15.66 -4.27 -10.18
CA GLU A 23 15.89 -2.92 -10.67
C GLU A 23 15.28 -2.71 -12.06
N ILE A 24 14.59 -1.59 -12.25
CA ILE A 24 13.99 -1.21 -13.54
C ILE A 24 14.29 0.26 -13.83
N LYS A 25 14.92 0.55 -14.99
CA LYS A 25 15.14 1.91 -15.49
C LYS A 25 14.01 2.30 -16.45
N MET A 26 13.25 3.33 -16.12
CA MET A 26 12.19 3.83 -17.01
C MET A 26 11.75 5.27 -16.71
N ASN A 27 11.02 5.85 -17.66
CA ASN A 27 10.36 7.14 -17.48
C ASN A 27 9.03 6.96 -16.71
N PRO A 28 8.83 7.64 -15.56
CA PRO A 28 7.61 7.55 -14.77
C PRO A 28 6.31 7.91 -15.50
N TYR A 29 6.37 8.77 -16.53
CA TYR A 29 5.18 9.23 -17.24
C TYR A 29 4.41 8.09 -17.90
N GLU A 30 5.12 7.15 -18.53
CA GLU A 30 4.53 5.99 -19.21
C GLU A 30 4.09 4.90 -18.21
N LEU A 31 4.72 4.85 -17.03
CA LEU A 31 4.44 3.84 -16.00
C LEU A 31 3.26 4.24 -15.10
N LYS A 32 3.07 5.54 -14.83
CA LYS A 32 2.14 6.04 -13.81
C LYS A 32 0.74 5.42 -13.92
N GLU A 33 0.10 5.54 -15.08
CA GLU A 33 -1.26 5.04 -15.25
C GLU A 33 -1.37 3.53 -15.08
N ARG A 34 -0.41 2.78 -15.68
CA ARG A 34 -0.38 1.31 -15.58
C ARG A 34 -0.14 0.85 -14.15
N TYR A 35 0.79 1.50 -13.45
CA TYR A 35 1.12 1.18 -12.07
C TYR A 35 -0.04 1.45 -11.13
N ILE A 36 -0.65 2.64 -11.20
CA ILE A 36 -1.80 3.00 -10.35
C ILE A 36 -2.96 2.01 -10.58
N LEU A 37 -3.24 1.66 -11.85
CA LEU A 37 -4.28 0.68 -12.18
C LEU A 37 -3.95 -0.71 -11.63
N SER A 38 -2.71 -1.18 -11.82
CA SER A 38 -2.26 -2.48 -11.31
C SER A 38 -2.30 -2.54 -9.79
N MET A 39 -1.87 -1.48 -9.11
CA MET A 39 -1.85 -1.39 -7.65
C MET A 39 -3.28 -1.36 -7.09
N LYS A 40 -4.19 -0.61 -7.73
CA LYS A 40 -5.60 -0.61 -7.37
C LYS A 40 -6.21 -2.02 -7.48
N ASN A 41 -6.00 -2.69 -8.61
CA ASN A 41 -6.53 -4.05 -8.81
C ASN A 41 -5.96 -5.04 -7.78
N PHE A 42 -4.67 -4.92 -7.46
CA PHE A 42 -4.03 -5.73 -6.44
C PHE A 42 -4.63 -5.50 -5.05
N LEU A 43 -4.82 -4.24 -4.65
CA LEU A 43 -5.43 -3.89 -3.37
C LEU A 43 -6.89 -4.36 -3.28
N ASP A 44 -7.65 -4.23 -4.37
CA ASP A 44 -9.03 -4.70 -4.44
C ASP A 44 -9.10 -6.24 -4.30
N GLU A 45 -8.21 -6.97 -4.98
CA GLU A 45 -8.10 -8.42 -4.83
C GLU A 45 -7.69 -8.85 -3.42
N LEU A 46 -6.71 -8.15 -2.83
CA LEU A 46 -6.25 -8.42 -1.47
C LEU A 46 -7.37 -8.19 -0.46
N LYS A 47 -8.10 -7.07 -0.55
CA LYS A 47 -9.26 -6.76 0.28
C LYS A 47 -10.35 -7.82 0.13
N PHE A 48 -10.63 -8.26 -1.10
CA PHE A 48 -11.59 -9.33 -1.37
C PHE A 48 -11.18 -10.64 -0.69
N ARG A 49 -9.92 -11.07 -0.84
CA ARG A 49 -9.40 -12.28 -0.18
C ARG A 49 -9.45 -12.16 1.34
N CYS A 50 -9.04 -11.04 1.92
CA CYS A 50 -9.14 -10.80 3.37
C CYS A 50 -10.58 -10.94 3.88
N ALA A 51 -11.55 -10.36 3.17
CA ALA A 51 -12.96 -10.48 3.51
C ALA A 51 -13.46 -11.94 3.49
N GLN A 52 -13.03 -12.74 2.51
CA GLN A 52 -13.36 -14.18 2.43
C GLN A 52 -12.88 -14.98 3.64
N TYR A 53 -11.76 -14.58 4.25
CA TYR A 53 -11.19 -15.24 5.43
C TYR A 53 -11.53 -14.56 6.76
N HIS A 54 -12.46 -13.59 6.76
CA HIS A 54 -12.81 -12.78 7.94
C HIS A 54 -11.59 -12.07 8.58
N ILE A 55 -10.64 -11.66 7.74
CA ILE A 55 -9.47 -10.88 8.14
C ILE A 55 -9.82 -9.40 7.97
N ASP A 56 -9.76 -8.64 9.07
CA ASP A 56 -9.90 -7.18 9.00
C ASP A 56 -8.61 -6.56 8.45
N MET A 57 -8.71 -5.94 7.28
CA MET A 57 -7.62 -5.17 6.69
C MET A 57 -7.80 -3.69 7.04
N ILE A 58 -6.75 -3.08 7.61
CA ILE A 58 -6.71 -1.66 7.98
C ILE A 58 -5.50 -1.04 7.30
N GLU A 59 -5.71 0.07 6.59
CA GLU A 59 -4.61 0.85 6.01
C GLU A 59 -3.91 1.64 7.12
N ALA A 60 -2.57 1.64 7.07
CA ALA A 60 -1.72 2.28 8.07
C ALA A 60 -0.77 3.26 7.39
N ASP A 61 -0.79 4.53 7.78
CA ASP A 61 0.18 5.51 7.31
C ASP A 61 1.36 5.58 8.28
N ILE A 62 2.54 5.09 7.90
CA ILE A 62 3.72 5.10 8.77
C ILE A 62 4.12 6.50 9.28
N HIS A 63 3.64 7.57 8.65
CA HIS A 63 3.86 8.95 9.08
C HIS A 63 3.00 9.35 10.30
N GLU A 64 1.86 8.70 10.53
CA GLU A 64 0.89 9.01 11.60
C GLU A 64 1.21 8.29 12.94
N GLY A 65 2.32 7.54 12.99
CA GLY A 65 2.77 6.84 14.20
C GLY A 65 1.88 5.66 14.63
N PHE A 66 2.17 5.05 15.78
CA PHE A 66 1.53 3.77 16.17
C PHE A 66 0.08 3.89 16.65
N ASN A 67 -0.33 5.06 17.13
CA ASN A 67 -1.64 5.25 17.77
C ASN A 67 -2.80 4.92 16.82
N GLN A 68 -2.66 5.26 15.53
CA GLN A 68 -3.69 4.99 14.52
C GLN A 68 -4.01 3.48 14.37
N ILE A 69 -3.08 2.59 14.75
CA ILE A 69 -3.25 1.13 14.63
C ILE A 69 -3.50 0.51 15.99
N LEU A 70 -2.66 0.83 16.98
CA LEU A 70 -2.73 0.20 18.29
C LEU A 70 -4.02 0.56 19.03
N LEU A 71 -4.49 1.81 18.94
CA LEU A 71 -5.68 2.23 19.68
C LEU A 71 -6.95 1.56 19.16
N PRO A 72 -7.26 1.55 17.84
CA PRO A 72 -8.41 0.81 17.32
C PRO A 72 -8.34 -0.69 17.61
N TYR A 73 -7.15 -1.28 17.54
CA TYR A 73 -6.93 -2.68 17.89
C TYR A 73 -7.30 -2.98 19.35
N LEU A 74 -6.78 -2.16 20.29
CA LEU A 74 -7.06 -2.31 21.72
C LEU A 74 -8.54 -2.11 22.04
N ILE A 75 -9.19 -1.09 21.46
CA ILE A 75 -10.63 -0.84 21.62
C ILE A 75 -11.47 -2.01 21.10
N LYS A 76 -11.09 -2.58 19.95
CA LYS A 76 -11.80 -3.74 19.39
C LYS A 76 -11.72 -4.94 20.34
N ARG A 77 -10.55 -5.18 20.94
CA ARG A 77 -10.35 -6.29 21.89
C ARG A 77 -11.02 -6.04 23.24
N SER A 78 -11.07 -4.81 23.73
CA SER A 78 -11.73 -4.48 25.00
C SER A 78 -13.26 -4.62 24.94
N ARG A 79 -13.84 -4.84 23.75
CA ARG A 79 -15.28 -5.13 23.57
C ARG A 79 -15.58 -6.62 23.43
N LEU A 80 -14.54 -7.46 23.33
CA LEU A 80 -14.64 -8.92 23.25
C LEU A 80 -14.50 -9.59 24.62
N TYR A 81 -14.02 -8.85 25.63
CA TYR A 81 -13.87 -9.25 27.03
C TYR A 81 -14.56 -8.22 27.92
#